data_AF-A0A6A0GW41-F1
#
_entry.id   AF-A0A6A0GW41-F1
#
_cell.length_a   1.000
_cell.length_b   1.000
_cell.length_c   1.000
_cell.angle_alpha   90.00
_cell.angle_beta   90.00
_cell.angle_gamma   90.00
#
_symmetry.space_group_name_H-M   'P 1'
#
loop_
_entity.id
_entity.type
_entity.pdbx_description
1 polymer ?
#
loop_
_entity_poly.entity_id
_entity_poly.type
_entity_poly.pdbx_seq_one_letter_code
_entity_poly.pdbx_strand_id
1 'polypeptide(L)'
;PSNYSASLNEVSFDKFWDSSLYRNVTILVWDPLTTRRLLTSGTNLVKFWSLQWYQRPDFDFFPEYFRRRLMLPHERLHLLHPASMWRLWGVMQAATHTRLHPNPPSSGFLGLVLMLHRCRTLHAVELLPSLRLTPRCHYWRPGDNLGCTYGEWHPLATEKLLIMLLNEASDTETYLKGYVTLRGFGT
;
A
#
# COMPACT_ATOMS: atom_id res chain seq x y z
N PRO A 1 29.50 7.03 -0.02
CA PRO A 1 28.94 8.31 0.50
C PRO A 1 27.79 8.77 -0.40
N SER A 2 26.62 8.18 -0.22
CA SER A 2 25.36 8.62 -0.83
C SER A 2 24.55 9.32 0.26
N ASN A 3 24.66 10.64 0.29
CA ASN A 3 23.85 11.51 1.14
C ASN A 3 22.39 11.47 0.65
N TYR A 4 21.62 10.48 1.08
CA TYR A 4 20.17 10.61 1.18
C TYR A 4 19.82 11.24 2.53
N SER A 5 20.30 12.45 2.76
CA SER A 5 19.59 13.39 3.63
C SER A 5 18.53 14.05 2.76
N ALA A 6 17.45 13.33 2.47
CA ALA A 6 16.21 14.03 2.17
C ALA A 6 15.92 14.83 3.43
N SER A 7 16.05 16.16 3.35
CA SER A 7 15.51 17.03 4.37
C SER A 7 14.07 16.56 4.62
N LEU A 8 13.77 16.22 5.87
CA LEU A 8 12.39 16.08 6.33
C LEU A 8 11.76 17.47 6.22
N ASN A 9 11.46 17.89 5.00
CA ASN A 9 10.54 18.99 4.77
C ASN A 9 9.27 18.59 5.52
N GLU A 10 8.81 19.46 6.42
CA GLU A 10 7.48 19.36 7.04
C GLU A 10 6.49 18.86 5.97
N VAL A 11 5.95 17.66 6.19
CA VAL A 11 4.97 17.10 5.27
C VAL A 11 3.72 17.96 5.40
N SER A 12 3.51 18.83 4.41
CA SER A 12 2.33 19.69 4.35
C SER A 12 1.11 18.84 3.99
N PHE A 13 0.03 19.05 4.76
CA PHE A 13 -1.28 18.48 4.50
C PHE A 13 -2.17 19.41 3.67
N ASP A 14 -1.68 20.57 3.21
CA ASP A 14 -2.50 21.60 2.54
C ASP A 14 -3.25 21.01 1.34
N LYS A 15 -2.54 20.22 0.52
CA LYS A 15 -3.15 19.53 -0.64
C LYS A 15 -4.18 18.48 -0.23
N PHE A 16 -4.04 17.86 0.94
CA PHE A 16 -5.01 16.89 1.44
C PHE A 16 -6.33 17.58 1.85
N TRP A 17 -6.25 18.80 2.37
CA TRP A 17 -7.42 19.61 2.75
C TRP A 17 -8.08 20.30 1.57
N ASP A 18 -7.28 20.93 0.71
CA ASP A 18 -7.81 21.86 -0.29
C ASP A 18 -8.25 21.15 -1.57
N SER A 19 -7.65 20.00 -1.89
CA SER A 19 -7.91 19.30 -3.14
C SER A 19 -9.31 18.69 -3.19
N SER A 20 -10.02 18.93 -4.30
CA SER A 20 -11.29 18.28 -4.60
C SER A 20 -11.17 16.76 -4.78
N LEU A 21 -9.96 16.24 -5.06
CA LEU A 21 -9.71 14.81 -5.23
C LEU A 21 -10.06 13.99 -3.98
N TYR A 22 -10.01 14.61 -2.79
CA TYR A 22 -10.32 13.95 -1.53
C TYR A 22 -11.74 14.22 -1.04
N ARG A 23 -12.62 14.80 -1.86
CA ARG A 23 -14.03 15.08 -1.50
C ARG A 23 -14.96 13.97 -2.01
N ASN A 24 -15.97 13.63 -1.22
CA ASN A 24 -17.02 12.64 -1.55
C ASN A 24 -16.52 11.21 -1.89
N VAL A 25 -15.28 10.89 -1.52
CA VAL A 25 -14.67 9.56 -1.69
C VAL A 25 -14.61 8.81 -0.36
N THR A 26 -14.29 7.52 -0.42
CA THR A 26 -13.87 6.76 0.77
C THR A 26 -12.36 6.83 0.87
N ILE A 27 -11.84 7.31 1.99
CA ILE A 27 -10.41 7.44 2.26
C ILE A 27 -10.02 6.40 3.29
N LEU A 28 -8.96 5.65 3.00
CA LEU A 28 -8.32 4.75 3.95
C LEU A 28 -6.88 5.22 4.16
N VAL A 29 -6.55 5.57 5.39
CA VAL A 29 -5.19 5.93 5.81
C VAL A 29 -4.51 4.69 6.38
N TRP A 30 -3.23 4.53 6.09
CA TRP A 30 -2.39 3.48 6.64
C TRP A 30 -1.00 4.04 6.94
N ASP A 31 -0.32 3.47 7.94
CA ASP A 31 1.05 3.80 8.32
C ASP A 31 1.74 2.54 8.85
N PRO A 32 2.99 2.27 8.43
CA PRO A 32 3.67 1.05 8.80
C PRO A 32 4.11 1.07 10.27
N LEU A 33 3.83 -0.03 10.98
CA LEU A 33 4.45 -0.26 12.28
C LEU A 33 5.89 -0.74 12.09
N THR A 34 6.88 -0.12 12.74
CA THR A 34 8.29 -0.52 12.58
C THR A 34 8.53 -1.98 12.98
N THR A 35 9.08 -2.78 12.07
CA THR A 35 9.21 -4.25 12.16
C THR A 35 10.06 -4.74 13.32
N ARG A 36 10.96 -3.91 13.86
CA ARG A 36 12.05 -4.32 14.77
C ARG A 36 11.58 -5.02 16.05
N ARG A 37 10.29 -4.95 16.38
CA ARG A 37 9.73 -5.51 17.62
C ARG A 37 8.70 -6.62 17.42
N LEU A 38 8.11 -6.78 16.23
CA LEU A 38 7.02 -7.74 15.97
C LEU A 38 7.44 -9.22 16.03
N LEU A 39 8.74 -9.51 15.93
CA LEU A 39 9.25 -10.88 15.89
C LEU A 39 9.50 -11.49 17.28
N THR A 40 9.30 -10.77 18.39
CA THR A 40 9.75 -11.22 19.71
C THR A 40 8.68 -11.48 20.75
N SER A 41 7.38 -11.41 20.45
CA SER A 41 6.39 -11.65 21.51
C SER A 41 5.14 -12.34 20.98
N GLY A 42 4.91 -13.56 21.45
CA GLY A 42 3.64 -14.26 21.37
C GLY A 42 2.80 -13.93 22.60
N THR A 43 1.50 -13.77 22.41
CA THR A 43 0.41 -13.65 23.42
C THR A 43 0.15 -12.26 24.04
N ASN A 44 -1.14 -11.86 23.97
CA ASN A 44 -1.82 -10.71 24.63
C ASN A 44 -1.45 -9.27 24.27
N LEU A 45 -1.32 -9.04 22.97
CA LEU A 45 -0.41 -8.03 22.45
C LEU A 45 -1.11 -6.90 21.70
N VAL A 46 -2.24 -7.15 21.04
CA VAL A 46 -2.91 -6.23 20.10
C VAL A 46 -3.17 -4.82 20.68
N LYS A 47 -3.59 -4.70 21.94
CA LYS A 47 -3.76 -3.39 22.60
C LYS A 47 -2.43 -2.66 22.81
N PHE A 48 -1.38 -3.37 23.19
CA PHE A 48 -0.05 -2.82 23.45
C PHE A 48 0.61 -2.29 22.16
N TRP A 49 0.52 -3.02 21.04
CA TRP A 49 1.07 -2.52 19.76
C TRP A 49 0.29 -1.33 19.20
N SER A 50 -1.02 -1.28 19.41
CA SER A 50 -1.83 -0.15 18.93
C SER A 50 -1.44 1.14 19.64
N LEU A 51 -1.19 1.07 20.97
CA LEU A 51 -0.68 2.22 21.73
C LEU A 51 0.75 2.57 21.35
N GLN A 52 1.63 1.58 21.17
CA GLN A 52 3.01 1.82 20.79
C GLN A 52 3.13 2.45 19.40
N TRP A 53 2.33 1.99 18.44
CA TRP A 53 2.21 2.57 17.11
C TRP A 53 1.70 4.00 17.18
N TYR A 54 0.63 4.24 17.95
CA TYR A 54 0.11 5.59 18.16
C TYR A 54 1.15 6.55 18.76
N GLN A 55 1.99 6.07 19.68
CA GLN A 55 3.05 6.87 20.31
C GLN A 55 4.26 7.13 19.40
N ARG A 56 4.50 6.27 18.40
CA ARG A 56 5.65 6.32 17.50
C ARG A 56 5.27 5.80 16.11
N PRO A 57 4.42 6.53 15.36
CA PRO A 57 4.13 6.17 13.98
C PRO A 57 5.36 6.42 13.10
N ASP A 58 5.37 5.83 11.91
CA ASP A 58 6.41 6.15 10.92
C ASP A 58 6.23 7.59 10.41
N PHE A 59 4.96 7.99 10.25
CA PHE A 59 4.55 9.35 9.96
C PHE A 59 3.45 9.81 10.93
N ASP A 60 3.63 10.97 11.58
CA ASP A 60 2.66 11.47 12.57
C ASP A 60 1.44 12.15 11.92
N PHE A 61 0.56 11.34 11.34
CA PHE A 61 -0.69 11.81 10.71
C PHE A 61 -1.86 11.92 11.69
N PHE A 62 -1.72 11.47 12.95
CA PHE A 62 -2.85 11.39 13.88
C PHE A 62 -3.51 12.74 14.18
N PRO A 63 -2.76 13.84 14.44
CA PRO A 63 -3.38 15.15 14.68
C PRO A 63 -4.30 15.57 13.53
N GLU A 64 -3.82 15.44 12.29
CA GLU A 64 -4.58 15.81 11.10
C GLU A 64 -5.75 14.87 10.80
N TYR A 65 -5.56 13.56 11.03
CA TYR A 65 -6.63 12.57 10.90
C TYR A 65 -7.78 12.89 11.86
N PHE A 66 -7.49 13.13 13.14
CA PHE A 66 -8.53 13.45 14.11
C PHE A 66 -9.15 14.82 13.86
N ARG A 67 -8.35 15.83 13.47
CA ARG A 67 -8.87 17.14 13.06
C ARG A 67 -9.88 17.01 11.92
N ARG A 68 -9.59 16.19 10.90
CA ARG A 68 -10.51 15.95 9.77
C ARG A 68 -11.77 15.20 10.19
N ARG A 69 -11.64 14.16 11.02
CA ARG A 69 -12.80 13.44 11.58
C ARG A 69 -13.73 14.35 12.40
N LEU A 70 -13.19 15.34 13.11
CA LEU A 70 -13.97 16.31 13.88
C LEU A 70 -14.65 17.34 12.96
N MET A 71 -13.93 17.88 11.97
CA MET A 71 -14.45 18.91 11.07
C MET A 71 -15.45 18.36 10.03
N LEU A 72 -15.27 17.11 9.60
CA LEU A 72 -16.08 16.44 8.56
C LEU A 72 -16.61 15.09 9.10
N PRO A 73 -17.52 15.09 10.08
CA PRO A 73 -17.94 13.86 10.78
C PRO A 73 -18.62 12.82 9.88
N HIS A 74 -19.24 13.27 8.78
CA HIS A 74 -19.91 12.40 7.80
C HIS A 74 -19.00 11.90 6.68
N GLU A 75 -17.74 12.34 6.64
CA GLU A 75 -16.79 11.84 5.66
C GLU A 75 -16.44 10.36 5.93
N ARG A 76 -16.33 9.58 4.85
CA ARG A 76 -15.91 8.18 4.90
C ARG A 76 -14.38 8.09 5.00
N LEU A 77 -13.86 8.49 6.16
CA LEU A 77 -12.44 8.46 6.50
C LEU A 77 -12.16 7.32 7.50
N HIS A 78 -11.35 6.37 7.08
CA HIS A 78 -11.02 5.16 7.83
C HIS A 78 -9.51 5.06 8.10
N LEU A 79 -9.16 4.34 9.16
CA LEU A 79 -7.79 4.02 9.53
C LEU A 79 -7.58 2.51 9.46
N LEU A 80 -6.58 2.07 8.68
CA LEU A 80 -6.22 0.66 8.60
C LEU A 80 -5.57 0.23 9.91
N HIS A 81 -6.01 -0.91 10.44
CA HIS A 81 -5.33 -1.52 11.58
C HIS A 81 -3.88 -1.89 11.20
N PRO A 82 -2.86 -1.44 11.96
CA PRO A 82 -1.45 -1.55 11.56
C PRO A 82 -0.99 -3.01 11.36
N ALA A 83 -1.54 -3.96 12.12
CA ALA A 83 -1.24 -5.39 11.94
C ALA A 83 -1.68 -5.96 10.58
N SER A 84 -2.62 -5.33 9.86
CA SER A 84 -3.09 -5.83 8.56
C SER A 84 -1.97 -5.90 7.52
N MET A 85 -1.07 -4.91 7.51
CA MET A 85 0.09 -4.91 6.60
C MET A 85 1.05 -6.05 6.90
N TRP A 86 1.34 -6.32 8.18
CA TRP A 86 2.26 -7.37 8.59
C TRP A 86 1.69 -8.77 8.37
N ARG A 87 0.37 -8.94 8.53
CA ARG A 87 -0.32 -10.17 8.14
C ARG A 87 -0.19 -10.40 6.64
N LEU A 88 -0.39 -9.37 5.83
CA LEU A 88 -0.25 -9.47 4.38
C LEU A 88 1.20 -9.75 3.95
N TRP A 89 2.17 -9.10 4.61
CA TRP A 89 3.59 -9.41 4.44
C TRP A 89 3.90 -10.87 4.76
N GLY A 90 3.34 -11.40 5.85
CA GLY A 90 3.51 -12.81 6.23
C GLY A 90 2.99 -13.77 5.15
N VAL A 91 1.85 -13.45 4.53
CA VAL A 91 1.32 -14.22 3.39
C VAL A 91 2.29 -14.18 2.20
N MET A 92 2.80 -13.00 1.85
CA MET A 92 3.78 -12.88 0.76
C MET A 92 5.05 -13.66 1.05
N GLN A 93 5.59 -13.55 2.28
CA GLN A 93 6.77 -14.28 2.70
C GLN A 93 6.55 -15.80 2.66
N ALA A 94 5.38 -16.29 3.06
CA ALA A 94 5.04 -17.71 2.99
C ALA A 94 4.92 -18.22 1.54
N ALA A 95 4.57 -17.33 0.60
CA ALA A 95 4.40 -17.66 -0.82
C ALA A 95 5.68 -17.49 -1.65
N THR A 96 6.82 -17.12 -1.04
CA THR A 96 8.11 -16.99 -1.73
C THR A 96 9.22 -17.79 -1.04
N HIS A 97 10.17 -18.29 -1.82
CA HIS A 97 11.34 -18.99 -1.30
C HIS A 97 12.43 -18.04 -0.81
N THR A 98 12.45 -16.80 -1.30
CA THR A 98 13.45 -15.80 -0.92
C THR A 98 12.96 -14.97 0.26
N ARG A 99 13.85 -14.69 1.22
CA ARG A 99 13.52 -13.80 2.34
C ARG A 99 13.20 -12.40 1.83
N LEU A 100 12.00 -11.91 2.11
CA LEU A 100 11.59 -10.55 1.77
C LEU A 100 12.25 -9.54 2.70
N HIS A 101 12.47 -8.33 2.18
CA HIS A 101 12.79 -7.20 3.03
C HIS A 101 11.63 -6.94 4.00
N PRO A 102 11.92 -6.65 5.28
CA PRO A 102 10.91 -6.46 6.32
C PRO A 102 10.28 -5.07 6.22
N ASN A 103 9.73 -4.74 5.06
CA ASN A 103 9.01 -3.51 4.74
C ASN A 103 7.56 -3.86 4.36
N PRO A 104 6.58 -2.98 4.61
CA PRO A 104 5.18 -3.28 4.32
C PRO A 104 4.95 -3.52 2.82
N PRO A 105 3.86 -4.23 2.45
CA PRO A 105 3.39 -4.24 1.07
C PRO A 105 3.08 -2.83 0.56
N SER A 106 3.09 -2.65 -0.76
CA SER A 106 2.72 -1.39 -1.40
C SER A 106 1.25 -1.04 -1.17
N SER A 107 0.92 0.26 -1.30
CA SER A 107 -0.49 0.71 -1.31
C SER A 107 -1.31 0.04 -2.42
N GLY A 108 -0.70 -0.25 -3.56
CA GLY A 108 -1.36 -0.92 -4.68
C GLY A 108 -1.79 -2.34 -4.31
N PHE A 109 -0.90 -3.11 -3.68
CA PHE A 109 -1.20 -4.48 -3.25
C PHE A 109 -2.20 -4.51 -2.08
N LEU A 110 -2.08 -3.58 -1.12
CA LEU A 110 -3.09 -3.42 -0.07
C LEU A 110 -4.47 -3.13 -0.66
N GLY A 111 -4.56 -2.18 -1.59
CA GLY A 111 -5.80 -1.84 -2.29
C GLY A 111 -6.39 -3.02 -3.05
N LEU A 112 -5.54 -3.78 -3.74
CA LEU A 112 -5.92 -5.00 -4.45
C LEU A 112 -6.59 -6.00 -3.49
N VAL A 113 -5.94 -6.35 -2.39
CA VAL A 113 -6.45 -7.33 -1.41
C VAL A 113 -7.76 -6.86 -0.76
N LEU A 114 -7.87 -5.56 -0.46
CA LEU A 114 -9.12 -4.98 0.05
C LEU A 114 -10.26 -5.13 -0.97
N MET A 115 -10.00 -4.89 -2.25
CA MET A 115 -11.00 -5.01 -3.31
C MET A 115 -11.38 -6.47 -3.59
N LEU A 116 -10.44 -7.42 -3.49
CA LEU A 116 -10.74 -8.86 -3.60
C LEU A 116 -11.73 -9.33 -2.52
N HIS A 117 -11.76 -8.68 -1.36
CA HIS A 117 -12.73 -8.98 -0.30
C HIS A 117 -14.12 -8.36 -0.55
N ARG A 118 -14.22 -7.40 -1.49
CA ARG A 118 -15.46 -6.64 -1.74
C ARG A 118 -16.07 -6.89 -3.11
N CYS A 119 -15.27 -7.33 -4.08
CA CYS A 119 -15.68 -7.48 -5.48
C CYS A 119 -15.63 -8.94 -5.88
N ARG A 120 -16.62 -9.39 -6.67
CA ARG A 120 -16.62 -10.73 -7.28
C ARG A 120 -15.48 -10.89 -8.29
N THR A 121 -15.25 -9.84 -9.07
CA THR A 121 -14.20 -9.77 -10.09
C THR A 121 -13.53 -8.42 -9.96
N LEU A 122 -12.20 -8.41 -9.98
CA LEU A 122 -11.39 -7.22 -9.89
C LEU A 122 -10.55 -7.10 -11.15
N HIS A 123 -10.67 -5.95 -11.82
CA HIS A 123 -9.75 -5.56 -12.88
C HIS A 123 -8.81 -4.48 -12.35
N ALA A 124 -7.51 -4.68 -12.51
CA ALA A 124 -6.52 -3.67 -12.18
C ALA A 124 -5.64 -3.37 -13.40
N VAL A 125 -5.16 -2.13 -13.48
CA VAL A 125 -4.50 -1.59 -14.67
C VAL A 125 -3.07 -1.17 -14.32
N GLU A 126 -2.11 -1.59 -15.14
CA GLU A 126 -0.67 -1.29 -15.03
C GLU A 126 -0.05 -1.67 -13.66
N LEU A 127 -0.66 -2.64 -12.96
CA LEU A 127 -0.08 -3.25 -11.77
C LEU A 127 1.02 -4.25 -12.17
N LEU A 128 0.76 -5.02 -13.23
CA LEU A 128 1.79 -5.65 -14.05
C LEU A 128 2.09 -4.71 -15.24
N PRO A 129 3.37 -4.44 -15.54
CA PRO A 129 3.71 -3.52 -16.62
C PRO A 129 3.35 -4.12 -17.98
N SER A 130 2.67 -3.32 -18.81
CA SER A 130 2.46 -3.66 -20.22
C SER A 130 3.68 -3.33 -21.10
N LEU A 131 3.56 -3.48 -22.42
CA LEU A 131 4.52 -2.95 -23.40
C LEU A 131 4.73 -1.44 -23.32
N ARG A 132 3.88 -0.71 -22.58
CA ARG A 132 4.06 0.72 -22.30
C ARG A 132 4.99 0.99 -21.11
N LEU A 133 5.70 -0.02 -20.62
CA LEU A 133 6.70 0.11 -19.57
C LEU A 133 7.64 1.29 -19.85
N THR A 134 7.79 2.15 -18.85
CA THR A 134 8.62 3.34 -18.88
C THR A 134 9.31 3.52 -17.52
N PRO A 135 10.48 4.18 -17.46
CA PRO A 135 11.08 4.57 -16.19
C PRO A 135 10.26 5.62 -15.43
N ARG A 136 9.28 6.27 -16.08
CA ARG A 136 8.42 7.27 -15.44
C ARG A 136 7.61 6.66 -14.29
N CYS A 137 7.83 7.16 -13.07
CA CYS A 137 7.24 6.60 -11.86
C CYS A 137 5.72 6.82 -11.75
N HIS A 138 5.22 7.97 -12.19
CA HIS A 138 3.80 8.32 -12.10
C HIS A 138 3.30 8.96 -13.39
N TYR A 139 2.07 8.65 -13.79
CA TYR A 139 1.47 9.22 -15.00
C TYR A 139 1.30 10.75 -14.89
N TRP A 140 0.96 11.26 -13.71
CA TRP A 140 0.55 12.65 -13.48
C TRP A 140 1.72 13.64 -13.22
N ARG A 141 2.95 13.16 -13.03
CA ARG A 141 4.12 14.04 -12.82
C ARG A 141 5.35 13.54 -13.59
N PRO A 142 6.25 14.44 -14.00
CA PRO A 142 7.57 14.03 -14.45
C PRO A 142 8.37 13.41 -13.29
N GLY A 143 9.28 12.51 -13.62
CA GLY A 143 10.15 11.84 -12.66
C GLY A 143 10.34 10.38 -13.00
N ASP A 144 11.59 10.01 -13.23
CA ASP A 144 11.98 8.66 -13.59
C ASP A 144 12.53 7.95 -12.35
N ASN A 145 11.95 6.80 -12.02
CA ASN A 145 12.45 5.89 -10.99
C ASN A 145 11.94 4.47 -11.27
N LEU A 146 12.82 3.60 -11.75
CA LEU A 146 12.50 2.19 -12.00
C LEU A 146 12.11 1.43 -10.71
N GLY A 147 12.51 1.91 -9.54
CA GLY A 147 12.09 1.39 -8.24
C GLY A 147 10.57 1.46 -8.03
N CYS A 148 9.87 2.42 -8.66
CA CYS A 148 8.40 2.47 -8.63
C CYS A 148 7.75 1.29 -9.35
N THR A 149 8.43 0.70 -10.34
CA THR A 149 7.95 -0.45 -11.09
C THR A 149 8.44 -1.76 -10.51
N TYR A 150 9.73 -1.88 -10.16
CA TYR A 150 10.31 -3.17 -9.76
C TYR A 150 10.45 -3.37 -8.26
N GLY A 151 10.35 -2.30 -7.48
CA GLY A 151 10.56 -2.31 -6.04
C GLY A 151 11.88 -1.66 -5.63
N GLU A 152 11.81 -1.01 -4.47
CA GLU A 152 12.95 -0.43 -3.76
C GLU A 152 12.68 -0.62 -2.26
N TRP A 153 11.81 0.22 -1.68
CA TRP A 153 11.38 0.04 -0.30
C TRP A 153 10.37 -1.09 -0.11
N HIS A 154 9.31 -1.14 -0.94
CA HIS A 154 8.31 -2.21 -0.89
C HIS A 154 8.76 -3.47 -1.65
N PRO A 155 8.27 -4.67 -1.27
CA PRO A 155 8.53 -5.92 -1.98
C PRO A 155 7.71 -6.06 -3.29
N LEU A 156 7.69 -5.02 -4.13
CA LEU A 156 6.86 -4.92 -5.35
C LEU A 156 7.09 -6.08 -6.33
N ALA A 157 8.32 -6.55 -6.51
CA ALA A 157 8.60 -7.70 -7.37
C ALA A 157 7.79 -8.95 -6.93
N THR A 158 7.75 -9.24 -5.64
CA THR A 158 6.98 -10.36 -5.09
C THR A 158 5.48 -10.14 -5.22
N GLU A 159 5.00 -8.93 -4.94
CA GLU A 159 3.59 -8.57 -5.14
C GLU A 159 3.16 -8.87 -6.59
N LYS A 160 3.96 -8.44 -7.57
CA LYS A 160 3.71 -8.67 -9.00
C LYS A 160 3.73 -10.14 -9.37
N LEU A 161 4.69 -10.92 -8.86
CA LEU A 161 4.71 -12.37 -9.10
C LEU A 161 3.46 -13.07 -8.56
N LEU A 162 2.97 -12.66 -7.38
CA LEU A 162 1.72 -13.20 -6.82
C LEU A 162 0.50 -12.78 -7.63
N ILE A 163 0.44 -11.53 -8.09
CA ILE A 163 -0.63 -11.06 -8.97
C ILE A 163 -0.64 -11.85 -10.27
N MET A 164 0.54 -12.08 -10.86
CA MET A 164 0.69 -12.85 -12.10
C MET A 164 0.22 -14.30 -11.92
N LEU A 165 0.52 -14.92 -10.77
CA LEU A 165 0.06 -16.27 -10.46
C LEU A 165 -1.47 -16.39 -10.37
N LEU A 166 -2.14 -15.34 -9.88
CA LEU A 166 -3.59 -15.31 -9.67
C LEU A 166 -4.37 -14.74 -10.86
N ASN A 167 -3.68 -14.24 -11.89
CA ASN A 167 -4.29 -13.54 -13.01
C ASN A 167 -5.04 -14.49 -13.94
N GLU A 168 -6.30 -14.16 -14.25
CA GLU A 168 -7.15 -14.88 -15.20
C GLU A 168 -7.23 -14.18 -16.57
N ALA A 169 -6.60 -13.01 -16.73
CA ALA A 169 -6.56 -12.32 -18.01
C ALA A 169 -5.60 -13.01 -19.00
N SER A 170 -5.87 -12.92 -20.30
CA SER A 170 -4.97 -13.44 -21.33
C SER A 170 -3.66 -12.64 -21.40
N ASP A 171 -2.63 -13.22 -22.03
CA ASP A 171 -1.36 -12.52 -22.26
C ASP A 171 -1.54 -11.22 -23.07
N THR A 172 -2.50 -11.21 -24.00
CA THR A 172 -2.84 -10.00 -24.76
C THR A 172 -3.40 -8.91 -23.85
N GLU A 173 -4.37 -9.24 -22.99
CA GLU A 173 -4.93 -8.28 -22.04
C GLU A 173 -3.86 -7.82 -21.03
N THR A 174 -3.04 -8.74 -20.55
CA THR A 174 -2.04 -8.48 -19.51
C THR A 174 -0.86 -7.68 -20.03
N TYR A 175 -0.16 -8.18 -21.06
CA TYR A 175 1.11 -7.62 -21.48
C TYR A 175 0.98 -6.59 -22.60
N LEU A 176 -0.04 -6.65 -23.45
CA LEU A 176 -0.28 -5.60 -24.45
C LEU A 176 -1.12 -4.46 -23.86
N LYS A 177 -2.18 -4.80 -23.10
CA LYS A 177 -3.14 -3.80 -22.60
C LYS A 177 -2.97 -3.44 -21.13
N GLY A 178 -2.16 -4.15 -20.35
CA GLY A 178 -1.88 -3.79 -18.96
C GLY A 178 -3.00 -4.14 -17.98
N TYR A 179 -3.93 -5.02 -18.34
CA TYR A 179 -5.02 -5.44 -17.47
C TYR A 179 -4.71 -6.76 -16.76
N VAL A 180 -4.92 -6.80 -15.46
CA VAL A 180 -5.03 -8.05 -14.70
C VAL A 180 -6.47 -8.26 -14.28
N THR A 181 -6.91 -9.52 -14.28
CA THR A 181 -8.24 -9.92 -13.83
C THR A 181 -8.10 -10.95 -12.70
N LEU A 182 -8.69 -10.66 -11.55
CA LEU A 182 -8.63 -11.51 -10.36
C LEU A 182 -10.03 -11.83 -9.86
N ARG A 183 -10.21 -13.04 -9.31
CA ARG A 183 -11.44 -13.42 -8.61
C ARG A 183 -11.41 -13.01 -7.15
N GLY A 184 -12.54 -12.50 -6.67
CA GLY A 184 -12.72 -12.16 -5.26
C GLY A 184 -12.69 -13.37 -4.34
N PHE A 185 -12.49 -13.15 -3.04
CA PHE A 185 -12.42 -14.24 -2.07
C PHE A 185 -13.78 -14.89 -1.77
N GLY A 186 -14.88 -14.19 -2.01
CA GLY A 186 -16.23 -14.67 -1.76
C GLY A 186 -16.91 -15.32 -2.97
N THR A 187 -16.14 -15.70 -3.99
CA THR A 187 -16.66 -16.30 -5.24
C THR A 187 -16.56 -17.80 -5.26
#